data_AF-A0A440GJU1-F1
#
_entry.id   AF-A0A440GJU1-F1
#
_cell.length_a   1.000
_cell.length_b   1.000
_cell.length_c   1.000
_cell.angle_alpha   90.00
_cell.angle_beta   90.00
_cell.angle_gamma   90.00
#
_symmetry.space_group_name_H-M   'P 1'
#
loop_
_entity.id
_entity.type
_entity.pdbx_description
1 polymer ?
#
loop_
_entity_poly.entity_id
_entity_poly.type
_entity_poly.pdbx_seq_one_letter_code
_entity_poly.pdbx_strand_id
1 'polypeptide(L)'
;MLAKSSDVPADQTGRVGPVDALRCFAMTAVVAQHCGLMPFGWTGVWLFFVISGFVVTLSVIERPANRPPMERLRSFYRRRALRIIPVYYAYVGVGLLLALLSGTHPDFVDVLSLFGFFHNIAMGLGRGTLSEWPVGHLWTISVEMQFYLVYGVVLVLASKRIVILLLFAALVAATPLRFAAATEVASLHLDSEVSAYRIYSGSFLHTDSFAMGALLAFAQRYGLLHRLARPLACAGAAAMLAYAATYTWLNYSVVHAQGIAIVRNVVSGILWGQYREVFLYTALAIASGGLVALAATGDRSLSWLLRPLLFHRIGEISYGAYIFHALAINAAAFILGHIGVLPARSLAERLVFFVLSYTVTVTIAHLSFWHFERRIAGGRKHRPADNGLLDVPTREGEAA
;
A
#
# COMPACT_ATOMS: atom_id res chain seq x y z
N MET A 1 15.35 41.13 -25.56
CA MET A 1 15.81 40.42 -24.33
C MET A 1 14.58 39.86 -23.63
N LEU A 2 14.21 38.61 -23.93
CA LEU A 2 13.13 37.90 -23.25
C LEU A 2 13.67 36.51 -22.89
N ALA A 3 13.56 36.17 -21.62
CA ALA A 3 14.14 34.99 -21.00
C ALA A 3 13.58 33.71 -21.63
N LYS A 4 14.48 32.84 -22.10
CA LYS A 4 14.19 31.46 -22.46
C LYS A 4 13.67 30.74 -21.22
N SER A 5 12.44 30.26 -21.30
CA SER A 5 11.89 29.22 -20.43
C SER A 5 12.84 28.03 -20.43
N SER A 6 13.32 27.65 -19.25
CA SER A 6 14.08 26.42 -19.05
C SER A 6 13.15 25.22 -19.27
N ASP A 7 13.16 24.70 -20.49
CA ASP A 7 12.58 23.40 -20.81
C ASP A 7 13.37 22.32 -20.07
N VAL A 8 12.79 21.83 -18.97
CA VAL A 8 13.21 20.59 -18.35
C VAL A 8 12.78 19.46 -19.29
N PRO A 9 13.71 18.63 -19.81
CA PRO A 9 13.33 17.54 -20.70
C PRO A 9 12.41 16.59 -19.95
N ALA A 10 11.25 16.32 -20.54
CA ALA A 10 10.36 15.26 -20.09
C ALA A 10 11.13 13.93 -20.12
N ASP A 11 11.39 13.38 -18.94
CA ASP A 11 11.97 12.05 -18.79
C ASP A 11 11.09 11.04 -19.54
N GLN A 12 11.69 10.40 -20.55
CA GLN A 12 11.08 9.39 -21.41
C GLN A 12 10.87 8.03 -20.71
N THR A 13 10.86 7.99 -19.38
CA THR A 13 10.27 6.88 -18.64
C THR A 13 8.78 7.17 -18.41
N GLY A 14 7.93 6.65 -19.28
CA GLY A 14 6.47 6.55 -19.05
C GLY A 14 6.13 5.61 -17.88
N ARG A 15 6.75 5.82 -16.72
CA ARG A 15 6.53 5.14 -15.45
C ARG A 15 5.94 6.12 -14.47
N VAL A 16 5.17 5.55 -13.56
CA VAL A 16 4.38 6.22 -12.54
C VAL A 16 5.28 6.78 -11.42
N GLY A 17 6.37 7.46 -11.77
CA GLY A 17 7.44 7.88 -10.85
C GLY A 17 6.93 8.56 -9.59
N PRO A 18 6.07 9.59 -9.68
CA PRO A 18 5.51 10.23 -8.49
C PRO A 18 4.70 9.28 -7.59
N VAL A 19 4.01 8.29 -8.16
CA VAL A 19 3.27 7.28 -7.38
C VAL A 19 4.22 6.25 -6.77
N ASP A 20 5.34 5.95 -7.42
CA ASP A 20 6.43 5.19 -6.79
C ASP A 20 7.01 5.95 -5.60
N ALA A 21 7.23 7.26 -5.72
CA ALA A 21 7.64 8.08 -4.58
C ALA A 21 6.64 8.03 -3.42
N LEU A 22 5.32 8.02 -3.67
CA LEU A 22 4.32 7.82 -2.61
C LEU A 22 4.50 6.48 -1.86
N ARG A 23 4.92 5.42 -2.55
CA ARG A 23 5.21 4.13 -1.90
C ARG A 23 6.38 4.24 -0.90
N CYS A 24 7.37 5.09 -1.17
CA CYS A 24 8.44 5.40 -0.22
C CYS A 24 7.86 5.99 1.07
N PHE A 25 6.96 6.99 0.97
CA PHE A 25 6.32 7.60 2.14
C PHE A 25 5.45 6.60 2.90
N ALA A 26 4.63 5.80 2.20
CA ALA A 26 3.81 4.75 2.80
C ALA A 26 4.67 3.74 3.58
N MET A 27 5.75 3.25 2.97
CA MET A 27 6.68 2.32 3.61
C MET A 27 7.35 2.94 4.84
N THR A 28 7.84 4.16 4.71
CA THR A 28 8.54 4.89 5.77
C THR A 28 7.63 5.10 6.98
N ALA A 29 6.36 5.44 6.74
CA ALA A 29 5.36 5.61 7.79
C ALA A 29 5.16 4.31 8.59
N VAL A 30 5.04 3.15 7.92
CA VAL A 30 4.88 1.83 8.57
C VAL A 30 6.08 1.50 9.46
N VAL A 31 7.32 1.68 8.96
CA VAL A 31 8.53 1.45 9.78
C VAL A 31 8.58 2.41 10.97
N ALA A 32 8.27 3.69 10.75
CA ALA A 32 8.27 4.71 11.80
C ALA A 32 7.24 4.40 12.90
N GLN A 33 6.09 3.82 12.55
CA GLN A 33 5.12 3.36 13.54
C GLN A 33 5.70 2.25 14.42
N HIS A 34 6.29 1.22 13.82
CA HIS A 34 6.83 0.10 14.58
C HIS A 34 8.05 0.47 15.42
N CYS A 35 8.73 1.56 15.07
CA CYS A 35 9.78 2.16 15.91
C CYS A 35 9.23 3.15 16.96
N GLY A 36 7.92 3.29 17.07
CA GLY A 36 7.25 4.11 18.08
C GLY A 36 7.35 5.63 17.84
N LEU A 37 7.60 6.06 16.59
CA LEU A 37 7.71 7.48 16.21
C LEU A 37 6.43 8.03 15.58
N MET A 38 5.70 7.21 14.82
CA MET A 38 4.52 7.65 14.05
C MET A 38 3.31 6.75 14.36
N PRO A 39 2.50 7.06 15.39
CA PRO A 39 1.39 6.20 15.81
C PRO A 39 0.34 5.95 14.71
N PHE A 40 0.26 6.83 13.70
CA PHE A 40 -0.61 6.71 12.52
C PHE A 40 0.06 6.07 11.30
N GLY A 41 1.29 5.55 11.42
CA GLY A 41 2.05 5.09 10.26
C GLY A 41 1.44 3.91 9.50
N TRP A 42 0.56 3.16 10.16
CA TRP A 42 -0.23 2.05 9.59
C TRP A 42 -1.12 2.53 8.44
N THR A 43 -1.47 3.81 8.41
CA THR A 43 -2.23 4.43 7.29
C THR A 43 -1.50 4.31 5.96
N GLY A 44 -0.18 4.09 5.98
CA GLY A 44 0.61 3.72 4.80
C GLY A 44 0.07 2.49 4.07
N VAL A 45 -0.56 1.54 4.78
CA VAL A 45 -1.20 0.36 4.18
C VAL A 45 -2.38 0.75 3.28
N TRP A 46 -3.20 1.74 3.68
CA TRP A 46 -4.30 2.25 2.84
C TRP A 46 -3.75 2.91 1.57
N LEU A 47 -2.69 3.69 1.71
CA LEU A 47 -2.00 4.27 0.57
C LEU A 47 -1.46 3.17 -0.36
N PHE A 48 -0.89 2.09 0.18
CA PHE A 48 -0.49 0.93 -0.61
C PHE A 48 -1.67 0.26 -1.35
N PHE A 49 -2.82 0.07 -0.70
CA PHE A 49 -4.00 -0.52 -1.34
C PHE A 49 -4.55 0.35 -2.48
N VAL A 50 -4.64 1.66 -2.29
CA VAL A 50 -5.03 2.59 -3.38
C VAL A 50 -4.01 2.57 -4.51
N ILE A 51 -2.72 2.64 -4.20
CA ILE A 51 -1.65 2.57 -5.20
C ILE A 51 -1.69 1.22 -5.96
N SER A 52 -1.99 0.14 -5.26
CA SER A 52 -2.12 -1.21 -5.81
C SER A 52 -3.26 -1.27 -6.82
N GLY A 53 -4.47 -0.85 -6.43
CA GLY A 53 -5.63 -0.75 -7.32
C GLY A 53 -5.35 0.09 -8.56
N PHE A 54 -4.67 1.22 -8.40
CA PHE A 54 -4.29 2.11 -9.50
C PHE A 54 -3.34 1.44 -10.50
N VAL A 55 -2.18 0.96 -10.03
CA VAL A 55 -1.13 0.39 -10.90
C VAL A 55 -1.56 -0.94 -11.52
N VAL A 56 -2.30 -1.76 -10.79
CA VAL A 56 -2.78 -3.06 -11.29
C VAL A 56 -3.78 -2.85 -12.42
N THR A 57 -4.71 -1.91 -12.26
CA THR A 57 -5.68 -1.52 -13.29
C THR A 57 -5.00 -0.97 -14.54
N LEU A 58 -4.11 0.03 -14.39
CA LEU A 58 -3.33 0.59 -15.51
C LEU A 58 -2.58 -0.50 -16.29
N SER A 59 -1.98 -1.45 -15.59
CA SER A 59 -1.21 -2.54 -16.22
C SER A 59 -2.01 -3.44 -17.17
N VAL A 60 -3.35 -3.40 -17.09
CA VAL A 60 -4.27 -4.10 -18.00
C VAL A 60 -4.86 -3.12 -19.00
N ILE A 61 -5.41 -2.00 -18.53
CA ILE A 61 -6.20 -1.11 -19.39
C ILE A 61 -5.34 -0.33 -20.39
N GLU A 62 -4.07 -0.06 -20.09
CA GLU A 62 -3.16 0.62 -21.03
C GLU A 62 -2.61 -0.31 -22.12
N ARG A 63 -2.87 -1.61 -22.05
CA ARG A 63 -2.43 -2.57 -23.07
C ARG A 63 -3.45 -2.70 -24.20
N PRO A 64 -3.00 -3.02 -25.43
CA PRO A 64 -3.91 -3.29 -26.54
C PRO A 64 -4.90 -4.40 -26.21
N ALA A 65 -6.19 -4.14 -26.47
CA ALA A 65 -7.28 -5.08 -26.18
C ALA A 65 -7.36 -6.26 -27.16
N ASN A 66 -6.58 -6.23 -28.25
CA ASN A 66 -6.65 -7.18 -29.36
C ASN A 66 -6.18 -8.61 -28.99
N ARG A 67 -5.64 -8.81 -27.79
CA ARG A 67 -5.24 -10.14 -27.30
C ARG A 67 -6.46 -10.89 -26.72
N PRO A 68 -6.54 -12.22 -26.90
CA PRO A 68 -7.57 -13.05 -26.30
C PRO A 68 -7.65 -12.86 -24.77
N PRO A 69 -8.85 -12.90 -24.16
CA PRO A 69 -9.01 -12.67 -22.72
C PRO A 69 -8.14 -13.59 -21.85
N MET A 70 -8.02 -14.87 -22.20
CA MET A 70 -7.19 -15.83 -21.46
C MET A 70 -5.70 -15.47 -21.48
N GLU A 71 -5.18 -14.96 -22.60
CA GLU A 71 -3.79 -14.51 -22.67
C GLU A 71 -3.55 -13.27 -21.81
N ARG A 72 -4.50 -12.32 -21.81
CA ARG A 72 -4.44 -11.13 -20.95
C ARG A 72 -4.47 -11.51 -19.47
N LEU A 73 -5.33 -12.46 -19.09
CA LEU A 73 -5.44 -12.96 -17.72
C LEU A 73 -4.17 -13.69 -17.27
N ARG A 74 -3.63 -14.59 -18.10
CA ARG A 74 -2.34 -15.24 -17.84
C ARG A 74 -1.21 -14.23 -17.70
N SER A 75 -1.19 -13.22 -18.57
CA SER A 75 -0.20 -12.15 -18.54
C SER A 75 -0.32 -11.33 -17.25
N PHE A 76 -1.54 -11.05 -16.79
CA PHE A 76 -1.83 -10.37 -15.53
C PHE A 76 -1.28 -11.13 -14.33
N TYR A 77 -1.72 -12.38 -14.14
CA TYR A 77 -1.28 -13.19 -12.99
C TYR A 77 0.20 -13.49 -13.02
N ARG A 78 0.79 -13.77 -14.20
CA ARG A 78 2.23 -14.01 -14.31
C ARG A 78 3.05 -12.82 -13.80
N ARG A 79 2.66 -11.58 -14.14
CA ARG A 79 3.39 -10.40 -13.66
C ARG A 79 3.29 -10.22 -12.15
N ARG A 80 2.13 -10.52 -11.55
CA ARG A 80 1.92 -10.41 -10.11
C ARG A 80 2.66 -11.53 -9.37
N ALA A 81 2.54 -12.76 -9.85
CA ALA A 81 3.27 -13.91 -9.35
C ALA A 81 4.78 -13.66 -9.34
N LEU A 82 5.38 -13.25 -10.47
CA LEU A 82 6.83 -12.99 -10.55
C LEU A 82 7.31 -11.83 -9.68
N ARG A 83 6.42 -10.89 -9.33
CA ARG A 83 6.73 -9.76 -8.45
C ARG A 83 6.64 -10.13 -6.96
N ILE A 84 5.67 -10.97 -6.60
CA ILE A 84 5.25 -11.17 -5.20
C ILE A 84 5.78 -12.49 -4.65
N ILE A 85 5.48 -13.59 -5.34
CA ILE A 85 5.66 -14.94 -4.83
C ILE A 85 7.13 -15.24 -4.46
N PRO A 86 8.14 -14.90 -5.29
CA PRO A 86 9.52 -15.22 -4.95
C PRO A 86 9.98 -14.59 -3.65
N VAL A 87 9.77 -13.28 -3.49
CA VAL A 87 10.22 -12.52 -2.30
C VAL A 87 9.41 -12.94 -1.07
N TYR A 88 8.10 -13.10 -1.25
CA TYR A 88 7.19 -13.49 -0.19
C TYR A 88 7.55 -14.87 0.37
N TYR A 89 7.74 -15.90 -0.47
CA TYR A 89 8.09 -17.23 0.03
C TYR A 89 9.52 -17.33 0.54
N ALA A 90 10.48 -16.58 -0.01
CA ALA A 90 11.81 -16.46 0.58
C ALA A 90 11.72 -15.90 2.01
N TYR A 91 10.91 -14.86 2.21
CA TYR A 91 10.64 -14.28 3.52
C TYR A 91 9.95 -15.26 4.46
N VAL A 92 8.88 -15.93 4.02
CA VAL A 92 8.15 -16.92 4.82
C VAL A 92 9.08 -18.04 5.27
N GLY A 93 9.96 -18.54 4.41
CA GLY A 93 10.96 -19.55 4.77
C GLY A 93 11.88 -19.09 5.90
N VAL A 94 12.40 -17.87 5.82
CA VAL A 94 13.23 -17.27 6.88
C VAL A 94 12.41 -17.06 8.17
N GLY A 95 11.18 -16.56 8.06
CA GLY A 95 10.30 -16.33 9.20
C GLY A 95 9.95 -17.61 9.95
N LEU A 96 9.62 -18.68 9.22
CA LEU A 96 9.36 -20.01 9.80
C LEU A 96 10.61 -20.60 10.46
N LEU A 97 11.78 -20.47 9.82
CA LEU A 97 13.04 -20.91 10.41
C LEU A 97 13.32 -20.19 11.73
N LEU A 98 13.15 -18.86 11.78
CA LEU A 98 13.35 -18.08 13.00
C LEU A 98 12.35 -18.44 14.10
N ALA A 99 11.09 -18.72 13.74
CA ALA A 99 10.09 -19.19 14.69
C ALA A 99 10.54 -20.52 15.33
N LEU A 100 10.97 -21.48 14.52
CA LEU A 100 11.48 -22.77 14.99
C LEU A 100 12.71 -22.62 15.89
N LEU A 101 13.68 -21.78 15.50
CA LEU A 101 14.88 -21.51 16.29
C LEU A 101 14.57 -20.80 17.62
N SER A 102 13.44 -20.09 17.70
CA SER A 102 12.97 -19.43 18.93
C SER A 102 12.11 -20.34 19.81
N GLY A 103 11.94 -21.62 19.44
CA GLY A 103 11.10 -22.58 20.16
C GLY A 103 9.60 -22.47 19.87
N THR A 104 9.19 -21.61 18.93
CA THR A 104 7.81 -21.56 18.44
C THR A 104 7.62 -22.64 17.39
N HIS A 105 6.66 -23.54 17.60
CA HIS A 105 6.34 -24.61 16.67
C HIS A 105 5.07 -24.24 15.87
N PRO A 106 5.20 -23.83 14.60
CA PRO A 106 4.05 -23.44 13.79
C PRO A 106 3.14 -24.64 13.56
N ASP A 107 1.84 -24.45 13.73
CA ASP A 107 0.88 -25.49 13.45
C ASP A 107 0.62 -25.64 11.93
N PHE A 108 -0.16 -26.65 11.55
CA PHE A 108 -0.50 -26.87 10.15
C PHE A 108 -1.26 -25.68 9.53
N VAL A 109 -2.10 -24.99 10.31
CA VAL A 109 -2.89 -23.84 9.86
C VAL A 109 -1.99 -22.63 9.61
N ASP A 110 -0.97 -22.39 10.46
CA ASP A 110 0.04 -21.35 10.27
C ASP A 110 0.71 -21.50 8.91
N VAL A 111 1.29 -22.69 8.67
CA VAL A 111 1.99 -22.98 7.42
C VAL A 111 1.03 -22.89 6.24
N LEU A 112 -0.12 -23.55 6.30
CA LEU A 112 -1.07 -23.54 5.19
C LEU A 112 -1.57 -22.12 4.89
N SER A 113 -1.81 -21.29 5.90
CA SER A 113 -2.31 -19.92 5.74
C SER A 113 -1.30 -18.98 5.11
N LEU A 114 -0.02 -19.11 5.47
CA LEU A 114 1.09 -18.35 4.88
C LEU A 114 1.29 -18.75 3.42
N PHE A 115 1.36 -20.05 3.13
CA PHE A 115 1.56 -20.52 1.76
C PHE A 115 0.34 -20.27 0.86
N GLY A 116 -0.86 -20.34 1.43
CA GLY A 116 -2.13 -20.17 0.72
C GLY A 116 -2.64 -18.72 0.60
N PHE A 117 -1.90 -17.72 1.11
CA PHE A 117 -2.33 -16.31 1.13
C PHE A 117 -3.69 -16.09 1.82
N PHE A 118 -3.94 -16.77 2.94
CA PHE A 118 -5.12 -16.56 3.78
C PHE A 118 -4.77 -16.33 5.26
N HIS A 119 -3.52 -15.90 5.53
CA HIS A 119 -3.04 -15.63 6.88
C HIS A 119 -3.91 -14.61 7.63
N ASN A 120 -4.42 -13.59 6.93
CA ASN A 120 -5.35 -12.61 7.51
C ASN A 120 -6.65 -13.25 8.04
N ILE A 121 -7.16 -14.29 7.36
CA ILE A 121 -8.36 -15.02 7.75
C ILE A 121 -8.05 -15.94 8.94
N ALA A 122 -6.92 -16.66 8.89
CA ALA A 122 -6.48 -17.52 9.99
C ALA A 122 -6.35 -16.71 11.30
N MET A 123 -5.61 -15.60 11.25
CA MET A 123 -5.47 -14.68 12.38
C MET A 123 -6.81 -14.09 12.83
N GLY A 124 -7.67 -13.68 11.89
CA GLY A 124 -8.99 -13.15 12.20
C GLY A 124 -9.89 -14.16 12.92
N LEU A 125 -9.75 -15.45 12.62
CA LEU A 125 -10.46 -16.53 13.31
C LEU A 125 -9.81 -16.94 14.64
N GLY A 126 -8.72 -16.27 15.06
CA GLY A 126 -7.94 -16.66 16.23
C GLY A 126 -7.25 -18.01 16.06
N ARG A 127 -6.92 -18.38 14.82
CA ARG A 127 -6.22 -19.62 14.48
C ARG A 127 -4.78 -19.32 14.08
N GLY A 128 -3.91 -20.28 14.37
CA GLY A 128 -2.47 -20.17 14.16
C GLY A 128 -1.76 -19.57 15.36
N THR A 129 -0.53 -20.01 15.58
CA THR A 129 0.38 -19.55 16.63
C THR A 129 1.25 -18.37 16.16
N LEU A 130 1.32 -18.13 14.86
CA LEU A 130 2.19 -17.12 14.25
C LEU A 130 1.42 -15.83 13.91
N SER A 131 0.80 -15.20 14.89
CA SER A 131 0.10 -13.92 14.71
C SER A 131 1.02 -12.69 14.89
N GLU A 132 2.21 -12.89 15.45
CA GLU A 132 3.15 -11.83 15.77
C GLU A 132 4.33 -11.77 14.78
N TRP A 133 5.31 -10.91 15.09
CA TRP A 133 6.56 -10.86 14.35
C TRP A 133 7.28 -12.21 14.39
N PRO A 134 7.89 -12.65 13.29
CA PRO A 134 8.18 -11.85 12.10
C PRO A 134 7.11 -11.94 10.99
N VAL A 135 6.02 -12.70 11.12
CA VAL A 135 5.13 -12.97 9.97
C VAL A 135 3.77 -12.27 10.04
N GLY A 136 3.38 -11.70 11.18
CA GLY A 136 2.06 -11.12 11.37
C GLY A 136 1.66 -10.09 10.30
N HIS A 137 2.57 -9.20 9.87
CA HIS A 137 2.28 -8.16 8.85
C HIS A 137 1.93 -8.73 7.46
N LEU A 138 2.24 -10.01 7.19
CA LEU A 138 1.93 -10.69 5.92
C LEU A 138 0.43 -10.87 5.66
N TRP A 139 -0.42 -10.57 6.66
CA TRP A 139 -1.87 -10.46 6.47
C TRP A 139 -2.21 -9.49 5.33
N THR A 140 -1.50 -8.37 5.20
CA THR A 140 -1.73 -7.37 4.14
C THR A 140 -1.48 -7.92 2.74
N ILE A 141 -0.43 -8.73 2.58
CA ILE A 141 -0.10 -9.38 1.31
C ILE A 141 -1.15 -10.45 0.97
N SER A 142 -1.69 -11.15 1.98
CA SER A 142 -2.80 -12.08 1.79
C SER A 142 -4.04 -11.37 1.23
N VAL A 143 -4.43 -10.25 1.83
CA VAL A 143 -5.54 -9.41 1.34
C VAL A 143 -5.30 -8.93 -0.10
N GLU A 144 -4.09 -8.44 -0.39
CA GLU A 144 -3.73 -7.97 -1.73
C GLU A 144 -3.80 -9.10 -2.78
N MET A 145 -3.30 -10.30 -2.45
CA MET A 145 -3.35 -11.46 -3.35
C MET A 145 -4.77 -11.96 -3.59
N GLN A 146 -5.63 -11.97 -2.56
CA GLN A 146 -7.05 -12.29 -2.68
C GLN A 146 -7.77 -11.28 -3.58
N PHE A 147 -7.49 -9.99 -3.41
CA PHE A 147 -8.02 -8.95 -4.30
C PHE A 147 -7.57 -9.18 -5.75
N TYR A 148 -6.30 -9.45 -6.00
CA TYR A 148 -5.81 -9.72 -7.36
C TYR A 148 -6.46 -10.93 -8.01
N LEU A 149 -6.70 -11.99 -7.24
CA LEU A 149 -7.35 -13.20 -7.74
C LEU A 149 -8.73 -12.86 -8.29
N VAL A 150 -9.57 -12.17 -7.54
CA VAL A 150 -10.94 -11.82 -7.97
C VAL A 150 -10.93 -10.70 -9.01
N TYR A 151 -10.21 -9.61 -8.72
CA TYR A 151 -10.21 -8.41 -9.55
C TYR A 151 -9.61 -8.64 -10.94
N GLY A 152 -8.58 -9.50 -11.05
CA GLY A 152 -7.99 -9.85 -12.34
C GLY A 152 -8.99 -10.47 -13.31
N VAL A 153 -9.83 -11.39 -12.82
CA VAL A 153 -10.90 -12.02 -13.60
C VAL A 153 -11.92 -10.96 -14.04
N VAL A 154 -12.43 -10.18 -13.08
CA VAL A 154 -13.44 -9.13 -13.34
C VAL A 154 -12.92 -8.12 -14.36
N LEU A 155 -11.70 -7.62 -14.18
CA LEU A 155 -11.09 -6.59 -15.02
C LEU A 155 -10.86 -7.07 -16.47
N VAL A 156 -10.59 -8.37 -16.68
CA VAL A 156 -10.26 -8.92 -18.00
C VAL A 156 -11.47 -9.47 -18.73
N LEU A 157 -12.42 -10.09 -18.03
CA LEU A 157 -13.56 -10.80 -18.60
C LEU A 157 -14.85 -9.95 -18.64
N ALA A 158 -15.06 -9.07 -17.66
CA ALA A 158 -16.27 -8.24 -17.64
C ALA A 158 -16.15 -7.04 -18.59
N SER A 159 -17.30 -6.48 -18.99
CA SER A 159 -17.30 -5.23 -19.76
C SER A 159 -16.80 -4.07 -18.89
N LYS A 160 -16.18 -3.06 -19.50
CA LYS A 160 -15.68 -1.87 -18.78
C LYS A 160 -16.76 -1.21 -17.93
N ARG A 161 -18.01 -1.18 -18.43
CA ARG A 161 -19.16 -0.64 -17.69
C ARG A 161 -19.42 -1.43 -16.43
N ILE A 162 -19.46 -2.76 -16.52
CA ILE A 162 -19.65 -3.64 -15.35
C ILE A 162 -18.49 -3.47 -14.35
N VAL A 163 -17.23 -3.43 -14.82
CA VAL A 163 -16.08 -3.20 -13.94
C VAL A 163 -16.23 -1.89 -13.17
N ILE A 164 -16.52 -0.79 -13.86
CA ILE A 164 -16.70 0.53 -13.21
C ILE A 164 -17.88 0.51 -12.22
N LEU A 165 -19.01 -0.10 -12.59
CA LEU A 165 -20.16 -0.26 -11.69
C LEU A 165 -19.81 -1.05 -10.44
N LEU A 166 -19.10 -2.17 -10.56
CA LEU A 166 -18.66 -2.98 -9.42
C LEU A 166 -17.67 -2.22 -8.53
N LEU A 167 -16.79 -1.41 -9.11
CA LEU A 167 -15.86 -0.57 -8.35
C LEU A 167 -16.60 0.53 -7.55
N PHE A 168 -17.58 1.20 -8.16
CA PHE A 168 -18.44 2.15 -7.44
C PHE A 168 -19.27 1.46 -6.37
N ALA A 169 -19.82 0.27 -6.67
CA ALA A 169 -20.56 -0.52 -5.70
C ALA A 169 -19.66 -0.90 -4.52
N ALA A 170 -18.40 -1.32 -4.75
CA ALA A 170 -17.44 -1.60 -3.69
C ALA A 170 -17.13 -0.37 -2.83
N LEU A 171 -16.95 0.80 -3.45
CA LEU A 171 -16.70 2.06 -2.74
C LEU A 171 -17.87 2.45 -1.82
N VAL A 172 -19.11 2.32 -2.30
CA VAL A 172 -20.32 2.67 -1.54
C VAL A 172 -20.65 1.61 -0.49
N ALA A 173 -20.51 0.32 -0.82
CA ALA A 173 -20.87 -0.79 0.06
C ALA A 173 -19.85 -1.04 1.18
N ALA A 174 -18.60 -0.61 1.05
CA ALA A 174 -17.58 -0.92 2.05
C ALA A 174 -17.89 -0.37 3.45
N THR A 175 -18.42 0.85 3.56
CA THR A 175 -18.78 1.44 4.86
C THR A 175 -19.91 0.66 5.56
N PRO A 176 -21.07 0.40 4.93
CA PRO A 176 -22.12 -0.40 5.58
C PRO A 176 -21.71 -1.85 5.83
N LEU A 177 -20.89 -2.46 4.96
CA LEU A 177 -20.35 -3.80 5.20
C LEU A 177 -19.42 -3.83 6.41
N ARG A 178 -18.54 -2.83 6.57
CA ARG A 178 -17.73 -2.68 7.78
C ARG A 178 -18.57 -2.48 9.02
N PHE A 179 -19.62 -1.66 8.94
CA PHE A 179 -20.52 -1.46 10.06
C PHE A 179 -21.21 -2.76 10.46
N ALA A 180 -21.77 -3.51 9.50
CA ALA A 180 -22.38 -4.80 9.75
C ALA A 180 -21.39 -5.80 10.36
N ALA A 181 -20.17 -5.88 9.82
CA ALA A 181 -19.11 -6.72 10.36
C ALA A 181 -18.70 -6.31 11.78
N ALA A 182 -18.59 -5.00 12.06
CA ALA A 182 -18.30 -4.49 13.41
C ALA A 182 -19.42 -4.85 14.40
N THR A 183 -20.68 -4.78 13.98
CA THR A 183 -21.84 -5.21 14.80
C THR A 183 -21.79 -6.70 15.09
N GLU A 184 -21.52 -7.53 14.07
CA GLU A 184 -21.40 -8.97 14.22
C GLU A 184 -20.25 -9.32 15.18
N VAL A 185 -19.07 -8.72 14.98
CA VAL A 185 -17.91 -8.94 15.86
C VAL A 185 -18.18 -8.47 17.29
N ALA A 186 -18.87 -7.34 17.49
CA ALA A 186 -19.25 -6.84 18.81
C ALA A 186 -20.17 -7.83 19.56
N SER A 187 -21.02 -8.57 18.84
CA SER A 187 -21.90 -9.59 19.42
C SER A 187 -21.16 -10.84 19.94
N LEU A 188 -19.89 -11.03 19.53
CA LEU A 188 -19.05 -12.13 20.01
C LEU A 188 -18.39 -11.83 21.36
N HIS A 189 -18.55 -10.63 21.90
CA HIS A 189 -17.99 -10.20 23.19
C HIS A 189 -16.48 -10.46 23.34
N LEU A 190 -15.74 -10.32 22.23
CA LEU A 190 -14.28 -10.45 22.21
C LEU A 190 -13.63 -9.19 22.77
N ASP A 191 -12.36 -9.32 23.15
CA ASP A 191 -11.54 -8.17 23.50
C ASP A 191 -11.57 -7.11 22.40
N SER A 192 -11.51 -5.85 22.81
CA SER A 192 -11.62 -4.69 21.91
C SER A 192 -10.55 -4.70 20.81
N GLU A 193 -9.33 -5.13 21.14
CA GLU A 193 -8.21 -5.24 20.20
C GLU A 193 -8.40 -6.38 19.20
N VAL A 194 -8.86 -7.53 19.65
CA VAL A 194 -9.18 -8.68 18.79
C VAL A 194 -10.33 -8.32 17.84
N SER A 195 -11.35 -7.64 18.36
CA SER A 195 -12.50 -7.17 17.59
C SER A 195 -12.08 -6.21 16.48
N ALA A 196 -11.28 -5.20 16.83
CA ALA A 196 -10.71 -4.26 15.88
C ALA A 196 -9.85 -4.96 14.83
N TYR A 197 -9.01 -5.90 15.26
CA TYR A 197 -8.11 -6.63 14.38
C TYR A 197 -8.86 -7.42 13.31
N ARG A 198 -9.99 -8.07 13.66
CA ARG A 198 -10.84 -8.79 12.70
C ARG A 198 -11.36 -7.90 11.56
N ILE A 199 -11.70 -6.65 11.88
CA ILE A 199 -12.11 -5.66 10.88
C ILE A 199 -10.89 -5.13 10.11
N TYR A 200 -9.80 -4.86 10.82
CA TYR A 200 -8.54 -4.38 10.28
C TYR A 200 -7.89 -5.36 9.30
N SER A 201 -7.99 -6.67 9.51
CA SER A 201 -7.41 -7.71 8.62
C SER A 201 -8.42 -8.29 7.62
N GLY A 202 -9.68 -7.83 7.65
CA GLY A 202 -10.77 -8.39 6.85
C GLY A 202 -10.59 -8.20 5.35
N SER A 203 -10.58 -9.30 4.58
CA SER A 203 -10.30 -9.33 3.15
C SER A 203 -11.11 -8.34 2.31
N PHE A 204 -12.42 -8.30 2.52
CA PHE A 204 -13.34 -7.50 1.71
C PHE A 204 -13.61 -6.12 2.29
N LEU A 205 -13.15 -5.86 3.50
CA LEU A 205 -13.45 -4.62 4.24
C LEU A 205 -12.57 -3.44 3.78
N HIS A 206 -11.55 -3.70 2.96
CA HIS A 206 -10.66 -2.71 2.36
C HIS A 206 -10.82 -2.57 0.84
N THR A 207 -11.83 -3.24 0.26
CA THR A 207 -12.03 -3.28 -1.20
C THR A 207 -12.25 -1.89 -1.79
N ASP A 208 -12.79 -0.94 -1.02
CA ASP A 208 -12.95 0.45 -1.41
C ASP A 208 -11.62 1.17 -1.65
N SER A 209 -10.56 0.85 -0.91
CA SER A 209 -9.24 1.43 -1.13
C SER A 209 -8.67 0.97 -2.46
N PHE A 210 -8.73 -0.33 -2.75
CA PHE A 210 -8.36 -0.84 -4.07
C PHE A 210 -9.26 -0.28 -5.17
N ALA A 211 -10.56 -0.15 -4.91
CA ALA A 211 -11.52 0.36 -5.88
C ALA A 211 -11.29 1.83 -6.20
N MET A 212 -10.98 2.66 -5.19
CA MET A 212 -10.57 4.05 -5.37
C MET A 212 -9.40 4.15 -6.32
N GLY A 213 -8.34 3.37 -6.09
CA GLY A 213 -7.18 3.29 -6.99
C GLY A 213 -7.56 2.90 -8.41
N ALA A 214 -8.37 1.85 -8.57
CA ALA A 214 -8.82 1.38 -9.87
C ALA A 214 -9.67 2.41 -10.63
N LEU A 215 -10.57 3.12 -9.93
CA LEU A 215 -11.37 4.20 -10.50
C LEU A 215 -10.50 5.37 -10.95
N LEU A 216 -9.44 5.72 -10.20
CA LEU A 216 -8.47 6.72 -10.62
C LEU A 216 -7.72 6.32 -11.89
N ALA A 217 -7.41 5.03 -12.07
CA ALA A 217 -6.81 4.55 -13.31
C ALA A 217 -7.76 4.70 -14.51
N PHE A 218 -9.05 4.41 -14.34
CA PHE A 218 -10.05 4.72 -15.37
C PHE A 218 -10.18 6.23 -15.61
N ALA A 219 -10.22 7.04 -14.56
CA ALA A 219 -10.26 8.49 -14.69
C ALA A 219 -9.04 9.03 -15.45
N GLN A 220 -7.85 8.45 -15.27
CA GLN A 220 -6.66 8.78 -16.06
C GLN A 220 -6.87 8.43 -17.52
N ARG A 221 -7.31 7.20 -17.81
CA ARG A 221 -7.55 6.73 -19.18
C ARG A 221 -8.57 7.60 -19.92
N TYR A 222 -9.57 8.12 -19.23
CA TYR A 222 -10.61 8.97 -19.81
C TYR A 222 -10.29 10.48 -19.74
N GLY A 223 -9.08 10.87 -19.30
CA GLY A 223 -8.67 12.28 -19.21
C GLY A 223 -9.38 13.10 -18.13
N LEU A 224 -10.06 12.44 -17.19
CA LEU A 224 -10.81 13.08 -16.09
C LEU A 224 -9.96 13.31 -14.84
N LEU A 225 -8.84 12.58 -14.69
CA LEU A 225 -8.02 12.61 -13.47
C LEU A 225 -7.57 14.02 -13.09
N HIS A 226 -7.17 14.84 -14.07
CA HIS A 226 -6.71 16.21 -13.84
C HIS A 226 -7.80 17.13 -13.28
N ARG A 227 -9.07 16.85 -13.59
CA ARG A 227 -10.24 17.58 -13.06
C ARG A 227 -10.62 17.10 -11.66
N LEU A 228 -10.40 15.82 -11.36
CA LEU A 228 -10.79 15.18 -10.11
C LEU A 228 -9.73 15.27 -9.01
N ALA A 229 -8.45 15.44 -9.34
CA ALA A 229 -7.35 15.33 -8.39
C ALA A 229 -7.45 16.29 -7.19
N ARG A 230 -7.63 17.60 -7.44
CA ARG A 230 -7.78 18.59 -6.36
C ARG A 230 -9.08 18.43 -5.57
N PRO A 231 -10.27 18.31 -6.20
CA PRO A 231 -11.51 18.06 -5.46
C PRO A 231 -11.42 16.82 -4.55
N LEU A 232 -10.83 15.73 -5.06
CA LEU A 232 -10.67 14.49 -4.28
C LEU A 232 -9.69 14.66 -3.12
N ALA A 233 -8.58 15.37 -3.33
CA ALA A 233 -7.64 15.68 -2.26
C ALA A 233 -8.26 16.57 -1.17
N CYS A 234 -9.03 17.59 -1.56
CA CYS A 234 -9.77 18.42 -0.61
C CYS A 234 -10.84 17.62 0.14
N ALA A 235 -11.58 16.75 -0.56
CA ALA A 235 -12.57 15.87 0.06
C ALA A 235 -11.91 14.89 1.06
N GLY A 236 -10.74 14.35 0.72
CA GLY A 236 -9.97 13.48 1.60
C GLY A 236 -9.46 14.20 2.84
N ALA A 237 -8.90 15.41 2.68
CA ALA A 237 -8.49 16.26 3.79
C ALA A 237 -9.68 16.62 4.69
N ALA A 238 -10.81 17.01 4.10
CA ALA A 238 -12.03 17.33 4.84
C ALA A 238 -12.58 16.10 5.58
N ALA A 239 -12.58 14.91 4.98
CA ALA A 239 -13.02 13.67 5.62
C ALA A 239 -12.13 13.31 6.82
N MET A 240 -10.80 13.44 6.68
CA MET A 240 -9.86 13.21 7.78
C MET A 240 -10.02 14.23 8.91
N LEU A 241 -10.24 15.51 8.58
CA LEU A 241 -10.51 16.56 9.57
C LEU A 241 -11.84 16.33 10.30
N ALA A 242 -12.89 15.96 9.57
CA ALA A 242 -14.20 15.66 10.14
C ALA A 242 -14.13 14.43 11.05
N TYR A 243 -13.41 13.38 10.65
CA TYR A 243 -13.12 12.23 11.50
C TYR A 243 -12.39 12.67 12.78
N ALA A 244 -11.29 13.40 12.63
CA ALA A 244 -10.48 13.82 13.76
C ALA A 244 -11.26 14.70 14.74
N ALA A 245 -12.04 15.67 14.24
CA ALA A 245 -12.88 16.55 15.04
C ALA A 245 -13.97 15.75 15.78
N THR A 246 -14.68 14.87 15.07
CA THR A 246 -15.74 14.03 15.65
C THR A 246 -15.21 13.15 16.77
N TYR A 247 -14.09 12.44 16.55
CA TYR A 247 -13.55 11.54 17.56
C TYR A 247 -12.83 12.27 18.69
N THR A 248 -12.24 13.44 18.44
CA THR A 248 -11.74 14.32 19.51
C THR A 248 -12.90 14.75 20.41
N TRP A 249 -14.01 15.18 19.82
CA TRP A 249 -15.22 15.56 20.55
C TRP A 249 -15.82 14.38 21.31
N LEU A 250 -15.97 13.20 20.69
CA LEU A 250 -16.46 11.99 21.38
C LEU A 250 -15.56 11.60 22.55
N ASN A 251 -14.23 11.61 22.36
CA ASN A 251 -13.29 11.27 23.43
C ASN A 251 -13.41 12.24 24.60
N TYR A 252 -13.61 13.54 24.33
CA TYR A 252 -13.78 14.57 25.37
C TYR A 252 -15.17 14.51 26.04
N SER A 253 -16.23 14.52 25.25
CA SER A 253 -17.62 14.71 25.73
C SER A 253 -18.30 13.42 26.18
N VAL A 254 -17.98 12.27 25.58
CA VAL A 254 -18.64 10.98 25.89
C VAL A 254 -17.74 10.09 26.73
N VAL A 255 -16.46 9.98 26.37
CA VAL A 255 -15.49 9.10 27.08
C VAL A 255 -14.82 9.82 28.26
N HIS A 256 -15.02 11.15 28.38
CA HIS A 256 -14.39 11.98 29.42
C HIS A 256 -12.86 11.87 29.49
N ALA A 257 -12.22 11.60 28.35
CA ALA A 257 -10.77 11.55 28.24
C ALA A 257 -10.16 12.93 28.53
N GLN A 258 -8.98 12.94 29.16
CA GLN A 258 -8.28 14.16 29.58
C GLN A 258 -6.90 14.26 28.94
N GLY A 259 -6.44 15.50 28.73
CA GLY A 259 -5.11 15.80 28.20
C GLY A 259 -4.81 15.10 26.87
N ILE A 260 -3.65 14.45 26.76
CA ILE A 260 -3.22 13.80 25.53
C ILE A 260 -4.11 12.62 25.12
N ALA A 261 -4.87 12.03 26.04
CA ALA A 261 -5.74 10.89 25.74
C ALA A 261 -6.89 11.27 24.79
N ILE A 262 -7.31 12.54 24.77
CA ILE A 262 -8.35 13.06 23.87
C ILE A 262 -7.96 12.83 22.41
N VAL A 263 -6.71 13.10 22.06
CA VAL A 263 -6.20 13.02 20.68
C VAL A 263 -5.46 11.72 20.39
N ARG A 264 -4.87 11.07 21.41
CA ARG A 264 -4.16 9.79 21.27
C ARG A 264 -5.03 8.77 20.54
N ASN A 265 -6.26 8.58 21.01
CA ASN A 265 -7.17 7.58 20.48
C ASN A 265 -7.78 7.97 19.12
N VAL A 266 -7.55 9.18 18.61
CA VAL A 266 -7.88 9.54 17.23
C VAL A 266 -6.80 9.03 16.27
N VAL A 267 -5.54 9.05 16.73
CA VAL A 267 -4.36 8.75 15.93
C VAL A 267 -3.97 7.27 16.00
N SER A 268 -4.08 6.66 17.18
CA SER A 268 -3.73 5.25 17.43
C SER A 268 -4.95 4.32 17.57
N GLY A 269 -6.17 4.88 17.63
CA GLY A 269 -7.35 4.19 18.17
C GLY A 269 -8.07 3.21 17.24
N ILE A 270 -7.47 2.81 16.11
CA ILE A 270 -8.06 1.75 15.28
C ILE A 270 -8.23 0.46 16.08
N LEU A 271 -7.23 0.13 16.91
CA LEU A 271 -7.14 -1.17 17.57
C LEU A 271 -7.98 -1.24 18.84
N TRP A 272 -8.86 -0.27 19.09
CA TRP A 272 -9.75 -0.29 20.25
C TRP A 272 -11.19 -0.67 19.87
N GLY A 273 -11.47 -0.83 18.57
CA GLY A 273 -12.78 -1.23 18.05
C GLY A 273 -13.83 -0.13 18.26
N GLN A 274 -15.06 -0.54 18.57
CA GLN A 274 -16.20 0.36 18.81
C GLN A 274 -16.61 1.18 17.56
N TYR A 275 -16.59 0.56 16.38
CA TYR A 275 -17.03 1.17 15.12
C TYR A 275 -16.14 2.34 14.65
N ARG A 276 -15.00 2.60 15.29
CA ARG A 276 -14.07 3.69 14.93
C ARG A 276 -13.46 3.46 13.56
N GLU A 277 -13.13 2.21 13.29
CA GLU A 277 -12.57 1.70 12.05
C GLU A 277 -13.52 1.86 10.85
N VAL A 278 -14.84 1.85 11.08
CA VAL A 278 -15.86 1.87 10.03
C VAL A 278 -15.71 3.11 9.13
N PHE A 279 -15.67 4.30 9.73
CA PHE A 279 -15.62 5.56 9.00
C PHE A 279 -14.18 6.00 8.70
N LEU A 280 -13.23 5.66 9.58
CA LEU A 280 -11.82 5.98 9.40
C LEU A 280 -11.28 5.41 8.08
N TYR A 281 -11.58 4.15 7.80
CA TYR A 281 -11.04 3.49 6.61
C TYR A 281 -11.56 4.12 5.31
N THR A 282 -12.82 4.58 5.29
CA THR A 282 -13.36 5.34 4.16
C THR A 282 -12.66 6.69 4.01
N ALA A 283 -12.47 7.43 5.11
CA ALA A 283 -11.75 8.71 5.09
C ALA A 283 -10.32 8.54 4.57
N LEU A 284 -9.63 7.48 5.01
CA LEU A 284 -8.28 7.13 4.54
C LEU A 284 -8.25 6.71 3.08
N ALA A 285 -9.23 5.96 2.59
CA ALA A 285 -9.34 5.60 1.18
C ALA A 285 -9.48 6.86 0.30
N ILE A 286 -10.33 7.81 0.70
CA ILE A 286 -10.51 9.09 -0.01
C ILE A 286 -9.25 9.95 0.05
N ALA A 287 -8.64 10.09 1.23
CA ALA A 287 -7.39 10.85 1.41
C ALA A 287 -6.24 10.27 0.60
N SER A 288 -6.05 8.95 0.66
CA SER A 288 -5.05 8.22 -0.13
C SER A 288 -5.34 8.32 -1.63
N GLY A 289 -6.61 8.25 -2.04
CA GLY A 289 -7.06 8.51 -3.41
C GLY A 289 -6.67 9.91 -3.90
N GLY A 290 -6.89 10.93 -3.06
CA GLY A 290 -6.47 12.30 -3.34
C GLY A 290 -4.97 12.44 -3.53
N LEU A 291 -4.16 11.83 -2.64
CA LEU A 291 -2.69 11.83 -2.76
C LEU A 291 -2.23 11.15 -4.05
N VAL A 292 -2.78 9.98 -4.38
CA VAL A 292 -2.46 9.27 -5.62
C VAL A 292 -2.86 10.09 -6.84
N ALA A 293 -4.04 10.73 -6.83
CA ALA A 293 -4.50 11.57 -7.93
C ALA A 293 -3.59 12.80 -8.13
N LEU A 294 -3.20 13.50 -7.06
CA LEU A 294 -2.28 14.64 -7.13
C LEU A 294 -0.89 14.22 -7.63
N ALA A 295 -0.38 13.07 -7.17
CA ALA A 295 0.90 12.54 -7.61
C ALA A 295 0.87 12.17 -9.10
N ALA A 296 -0.18 11.44 -9.53
CA ALA A 296 -0.33 10.99 -10.91
C ALA A 296 -0.56 12.15 -11.91
N THR A 297 -1.12 13.28 -11.48
CA THR A 297 -1.26 14.48 -12.33
C THR A 297 -0.07 15.43 -12.24
N GLY A 298 0.91 15.17 -11.38
CA GLY A 298 2.05 16.07 -11.16
C GLY A 298 1.64 17.42 -10.55
N ASP A 299 0.56 17.46 -9.76
CA ASP A 299 0.05 18.71 -9.20
C ASP A 299 1.11 19.41 -8.32
N ARG A 300 1.17 20.74 -8.42
CA ARG A 300 2.20 21.57 -7.74
C ARG A 300 2.14 21.47 -6.22
N SER A 301 0.99 21.18 -5.62
CA SER A 301 0.83 21.06 -4.17
C SER A 301 1.65 19.91 -3.57
N LEU A 302 1.87 18.84 -4.35
CA LEU A 302 2.53 17.62 -3.89
C LEU A 302 3.81 17.30 -4.67
N SER A 303 3.89 17.67 -5.94
CA SER A 303 5.01 17.28 -6.82
C SER A 303 6.37 17.73 -6.31
N TRP A 304 6.49 18.90 -5.65
CA TRP A 304 7.76 19.37 -5.09
C TRP A 304 8.36 18.38 -4.07
N LEU A 305 7.51 17.74 -3.27
CA LEU A 305 7.91 16.76 -2.27
C LEU A 305 8.29 15.43 -2.90
N LEU A 306 7.65 15.07 -4.02
CA LEU A 306 7.88 13.79 -4.70
C LEU A 306 9.07 13.83 -5.67
N ARG A 307 9.51 15.03 -6.11
CA ARG A 307 10.61 15.23 -7.07
C ARG A 307 11.94 14.53 -6.73
N PRO A 308 12.41 14.47 -5.47
CA PRO A 308 13.72 13.89 -5.19
C PRO A 308 13.88 12.47 -5.73
N LEU A 309 14.96 12.22 -6.48
CA LEU A 309 15.24 10.91 -7.08
C LEU A 309 15.40 9.79 -6.04
N LEU A 310 15.81 10.15 -4.82
CA LEU A 310 15.92 9.20 -3.71
C LEU A 310 14.57 8.54 -3.39
N PHE A 311 13.49 9.31 -3.32
CA PHE A 311 12.15 8.78 -3.00
C PHE A 311 11.63 7.86 -4.10
N HIS A 312 11.95 8.16 -5.36
CA HIS A 312 11.65 7.28 -6.48
C HIS A 312 12.37 5.94 -6.34
N ARG A 313 13.69 5.95 -6.10
CA ARG A 313 14.50 4.72 -5.95
C ARG A 313 14.06 3.85 -4.78
N ILE A 314 13.77 4.47 -3.63
CA ILE A 314 13.21 3.75 -2.47
C ILE A 314 11.80 3.24 -2.79
N GLY A 315 11.00 4.04 -3.50
CA GLY A 315 9.69 3.67 -4.00
C GLY A 315 9.68 2.44 -4.89
N GLU A 316 10.68 2.29 -5.77
CA GLU A 316 10.80 1.12 -6.65
C GLU A 316 11.01 -0.18 -5.88
N ILE A 317 11.78 -0.15 -4.78
CA ILE A 317 12.08 -1.32 -3.94
C ILE A 317 11.13 -1.43 -2.74
N SER A 318 10.14 -0.54 -2.61
CA SER A 318 9.31 -0.41 -1.42
C SER A 318 8.52 -1.67 -1.10
N TYR A 319 8.22 -2.49 -2.11
CA TYR A 319 7.50 -3.75 -1.95
C TYR A 319 8.34 -4.77 -1.18
N GLY A 320 9.58 -4.99 -1.60
CA GLY A 320 10.54 -5.82 -0.87
C GLY A 320 10.82 -5.23 0.52
N ALA A 321 11.01 -3.90 0.61
CA ALA A 321 11.19 -3.22 1.89
C ALA A 321 10.04 -3.51 2.85
N TYR A 322 8.79 -3.39 2.39
CA TYR A 322 7.60 -3.70 3.18
C TYR A 322 7.53 -5.17 3.60
N ILE A 323 8.06 -6.11 2.82
CA ILE A 323 8.14 -7.51 3.28
C ILE A 323 9.22 -7.65 4.36
N PHE A 324 10.42 -7.12 4.13
CA PHE A 324 11.60 -7.35 4.99
C PHE A 324 11.64 -6.53 6.29
N HIS A 325 10.84 -5.47 6.43
CA HIS A 325 10.98 -4.53 7.55
C HIS A 325 10.84 -5.16 8.93
N ALA A 326 9.96 -6.15 9.07
CA ALA A 326 9.79 -6.98 10.25
C ALA A 326 11.12 -7.60 10.75
N LEU A 327 11.83 -8.29 9.85
CA LEU A 327 13.12 -8.89 10.15
C LEU A 327 14.17 -7.83 10.44
N ALA A 328 14.15 -6.72 9.71
CA ALA A 328 15.07 -5.61 9.93
C ALA A 328 14.87 -4.95 11.30
N ILE A 329 13.62 -4.79 11.75
CA ILE A 329 13.24 -4.28 13.07
C ILE A 329 13.72 -5.24 14.15
N ASN A 330 13.48 -6.55 14.00
CA ASN A 330 13.97 -7.56 14.96
C ASN A 330 15.51 -7.57 15.03
N ALA A 331 16.19 -7.50 13.88
CA ALA A 331 17.65 -7.43 13.82
C ALA A 331 18.18 -6.15 14.47
N ALA A 332 17.56 -5.00 14.22
CA ALA A 332 17.92 -3.74 14.84
C ALA A 332 17.70 -3.78 16.37
N ALA A 333 16.59 -4.37 16.83
CA ALA A 333 16.30 -4.52 18.25
C ALA A 333 17.33 -5.44 18.94
N PHE A 334 17.70 -6.53 18.27
CA PHE A 334 18.75 -7.42 18.73
C PHE A 334 20.09 -6.69 18.85
N ILE A 335 20.54 -5.98 17.80
CA ILE A 335 21.81 -5.25 17.78
C ILE A 335 21.85 -4.17 18.88
N LEU A 336 20.80 -3.36 18.98
CA LEU A 336 20.73 -2.28 19.97
C LEU A 336 20.67 -2.82 21.41
N GLY A 337 19.98 -3.93 21.63
CA GLY A 337 19.93 -4.61 22.92
C GLY A 337 21.31 -5.04 23.43
N HIS A 338 22.20 -5.49 22.53
CA HIS A 338 23.57 -5.90 22.90
C HIS A 338 24.45 -4.73 23.35
N ILE A 339 24.15 -3.52 22.90
CA ILE A 339 24.89 -2.30 23.29
C ILE A 339 24.14 -1.49 24.36
N GLY A 340 23.12 -2.07 25.00
CA GLY A 340 22.36 -1.44 26.09
C GLY A 340 21.37 -0.36 25.67
N VAL A 341 21.12 -0.19 24.36
CA VAL A 341 20.14 0.76 23.84
C VAL A 341 18.77 0.06 23.76
N LEU A 342 17.83 0.51 24.58
CA LEU A 342 16.48 -0.08 24.62
C LEU A 342 15.52 0.77 23.76
N PRO A 343 14.86 0.22 22.73
CA PRO A 343 14.08 0.98 21.73
C PRO A 343 12.88 1.81 22.20
N ALA A 344 12.64 1.97 23.51
CA ALA A 344 11.36 2.45 24.03
C ALA A 344 11.44 3.58 25.08
N ARG A 345 12.62 3.92 25.63
CA ARG A 345 12.69 4.80 26.82
C ARG A 345 12.69 6.29 26.48
N SER A 346 13.30 6.70 25.38
CA SER A 346 13.41 8.11 24.97
C SER A 346 13.16 8.32 23.47
N LEU A 347 12.88 9.57 23.09
CA LEU A 347 12.76 9.95 21.67
C LEU A 347 14.07 9.68 20.89
N ALA A 348 15.22 9.95 21.52
CA ALA A 348 16.53 9.73 20.90
C ALA A 348 16.75 8.24 20.56
N GLU A 349 16.45 7.33 21.49
CA GLU A 349 16.58 5.89 21.24
C GLU A 349 15.59 5.41 20.16
N ARG A 350 14.36 5.93 20.13
CA ARG A 350 13.38 5.63 19.06
C ARG A 350 13.87 6.10 17.68
N LEU A 351 14.52 7.26 17.62
CA LEU A 351 15.13 7.78 16.39
C LEU A 351 16.30 6.90 15.94
N VAL A 352 17.19 6.51 16.86
CA VAL A 352 18.30 5.59 16.56
C VAL A 352 17.76 4.24 16.07
N PHE A 353 16.76 3.70 16.75
CA PHE A 353 16.11 2.44 16.37
C PHE A 353 15.46 2.53 14.99
N PHE A 354 14.76 3.62 14.70
CA PHE A 354 14.18 3.87 13.39
C PHE A 354 15.23 3.97 12.30
N VAL A 355 16.29 4.77 12.50
CA VAL A 355 17.35 4.94 11.49
C VAL A 355 18.02 3.60 11.19
N LEU A 356 18.35 2.81 12.21
CA LEU A 356 18.94 1.48 12.03
C LEU A 356 17.97 0.54 11.29
N SER A 357 16.73 0.42 11.78
CA SER A 357 15.71 -0.45 11.18
C SER A 357 15.43 -0.07 9.73
N TYR A 358 15.29 1.21 9.43
CA TYR A 358 15.04 1.73 8.08
C TYR A 358 16.23 1.47 7.16
N THR A 359 17.45 1.72 7.63
CA THR A 359 18.68 1.47 6.85
C THR A 359 18.82 -0.01 6.52
N VAL A 360 18.63 -0.90 7.49
CA VAL A 360 18.68 -2.36 7.29
C VAL A 360 17.57 -2.79 6.32
N THR A 361 16.35 -2.29 6.50
CA THR A 361 15.21 -2.57 5.62
C THR A 361 15.49 -2.20 4.17
N VAL A 362 15.93 -0.95 3.92
CA VAL A 362 16.25 -0.45 2.57
C VAL A 362 17.41 -1.21 1.96
N THR A 363 18.43 -1.56 2.75
CA THR A 363 19.59 -2.31 2.29
C THR A 363 19.21 -3.72 1.85
N ILE A 364 18.48 -4.48 2.67
CA ILE A 364 18.02 -5.84 2.34
C ILE A 364 17.11 -5.79 1.11
N ALA A 365 16.17 -4.85 1.06
CA ALA A 365 15.28 -4.69 -0.08
C ALA A 365 16.02 -4.35 -1.37
N HIS A 366 17.03 -3.47 -1.30
CA HIS A 366 17.86 -3.14 -2.43
C HIS A 366 18.64 -4.35 -2.94
N LEU A 367 19.27 -5.11 -2.04
CA LEU A 367 20.00 -6.33 -2.39
C LEU A 367 19.07 -7.38 -3.03
N SER A 368 17.89 -7.61 -2.43
CA SER A 368 16.85 -8.49 -2.98
C SER A 368 16.43 -8.06 -4.38
N PHE A 369 16.13 -6.78 -4.57
CA PHE A 369 15.64 -6.25 -5.83
C PHE A 369 16.62 -6.49 -6.98
N TRP A 370 17.89 -6.16 -6.75
CA TRP A 370 18.92 -6.22 -7.79
C TRP A 370 19.42 -7.64 -8.08
N HIS A 371 19.54 -8.49 -7.06
CA HIS A 371 20.13 -9.82 -7.22
C HIS A 371 19.10 -10.93 -7.45
N PHE A 372 17.86 -10.75 -6.99
CA PHE A 372 16.84 -11.78 -7.00
C PHE A 372 15.64 -11.38 -7.86
N GLU A 373 14.93 -10.32 -7.49
CA GLU A 373 13.65 -9.94 -8.12
C GLU A 373 13.81 -9.60 -9.60
N ARG A 374 14.81 -8.75 -9.93
CA ARG A 374 15.06 -8.30 -11.30
C ARG A 374 15.46 -9.45 -12.24
N ARG A 375 16.13 -10.48 -11.72
CA ARG A 375 16.53 -11.66 -12.53
C ARG A 375 15.30 -12.52 -12.85
N ILE A 376 14.45 -12.76 -11.86
CA ILE A 376 13.23 -13.58 -11.98
C ILE A 376 12.17 -12.88 -12.86
N ALA A 377 12.08 -11.55 -12.79
CA ALA A 377 11.17 -10.77 -13.63
C ALA A 377 11.55 -10.78 -15.14
N GLY A 378 12.59 -11.51 -15.54
CA GLY A 378 13.00 -11.68 -16.93
C GLY A 378 13.73 -10.45 -17.47
N GLY A 379 14.81 -10.06 -16.79
CA GLY A 379 15.61 -8.88 -17.09
C GLY A 379 15.85 -8.68 -18.60
N ARG A 380 15.10 -7.75 -19.21
CA ARG A 380 15.54 -7.15 -20.47
C ARG A 380 16.84 -6.42 -20.15
N LYS A 381 17.94 -6.87 -20.77
CA LYS A 381 19.16 -6.09 -20.90
C LYS A 381 18.75 -4.68 -21.32
N HIS A 382 19.15 -3.70 -20.53
CA HIS A 382 19.07 -2.30 -20.89
C HIS A 382 20.09 -2.12 -22.04
N ARG A 383 19.64 -2.31 -23.29
CA ARG A 383 20.39 -1.80 -24.43
C ARG A 383 20.11 -0.29 -24.43
N PRO A 384 21.13 0.57 -24.37
CA PRO A 384 20.95 1.96 -24.75
C PRO A 384 20.37 1.94 -26.16
N ALA A 385 19.27 2.65 -26.39
CA ALA A 385 18.74 2.81 -27.73
C ALA A 385 19.81 3.54 -28.56
N ASP A 386 20.31 2.89 -29.59
CA ASP A 386 21.02 3.55 -30.68
C ASP A 386 20.11 4.64 -31.27
N ASN A 387 20.69 5.82 -31.46
CA ASN A 387 20.08 6.93 -32.17
C ASN A 387 19.79 6.52 -33.62
N GLY A 388 18.53 6.16 -33.88
CA GLY A 388 17.97 6.07 -35.22
C GLY A 388 16.81 7.05 -35.33
N LEU A 389 17.12 8.27 -35.77
CA LEU A 389 16.15 9.27 -36.21
C LEU A 389 15.15 8.61 -37.17
N LEU A 390 13.87 8.57 -36.79
CA LEU A 390 12.79 8.35 -37.75
C LEU A 390 12.33 9.73 -38.20
N ASP A 391 12.65 10.02 -39.46
CA ASP A 391 12.18 11.14 -40.25
C ASP A 391 10.66 11.33 -40.11
N VAL A 392 10.29 12.55 -39.75
CA VAL A 392 8.92 13.05 -39.87
C VAL A 392 8.76 13.56 -41.31
N PRO A 393 7.81 13.05 -42.10
CA PRO A 393 7.55 13.62 -43.42
C PRO A 393 6.83 14.96 -43.26
N THR A 394 7.52 16.06 -43.55
CA THR A 394 6.93 17.38 -43.67
C THR A 394 6.04 17.43 -44.92
N ARG A 395 4.75 17.73 -44.71
CA ARG A 395 3.84 18.17 -45.76
C ARG A 395 4.05 19.66 -46.04
N GLU A 396 4.68 19.98 -47.16
CA GLU A 396 4.65 21.26 -47.89
C GLU A 396 4.90 20.88 -49.36
N GLY A 397 4.19 21.31 -50.40
CA GLY A 397 2.99 22.10 -50.61
C GLY A 397 2.64 21.97 -52.11
N GLU A 398 1.36 22.15 -52.46
CA GLU A 398 0.93 22.39 -53.84
C GLU A 398 1.50 23.75 -54.31
N ALA A 399 2.20 23.78 -55.43
CA ALA A 399 2.15 24.82 -56.46
C ALA A 399 3.22 24.58 -57.56
N ALA A 400 2.73 24.34 -58.78
CA ALA A 400 3.33 24.40 -60.12
C ALA A 400 3.25 23.08 -60.89
#